data_AF-Q171E8-F1
#
_entry.id   AF-Q171E8-F1
#
_cell.length_a   1.000
_cell.length_b   1.000
_cell.length_c   1.000
_cell.angle_alpha   90.00
_cell.angle_beta   90.00
_cell.angle_gamma   90.00
#
_symmetry.space_group_name_H-M   'P 1'
#
loop_
_entity.id
_entity.type
_entity.pdbx_description
1 polymer ?
#
loop_
_entity_poly.entity_id
_entity_poly.type
_entity_poly.pdbx_seq_one_letter_code
_entity_poly.pdbx_strand_id
1 'polypeptide(L)'
;MKEWSDLLQEIKNFTENEDEMEFCEDFAKLQMIFNHTNQFVRNFDKIVFHGGNEPYIIEIVARLVKYLRIRRYLNEDNKPIRECREQLRKITLFMVLNTDVSFKYDLAKDTKLCHLLNTIPQLTKCLLINCIWGASLDEFFYEVLSYTPQWFMMQFVDQAVTSLKFSKPYEILNRVEAMVKAIYFSICRTDNDWKKIDRNRFVEQQRTLAKLFDFLMELLRYFNTPDMSKFERWSKLSMHRYHGFALRHMFGIVLYCLDLYLNKSLFKVDEKMGIYQIMGEEHVPKKEIPEQYSHGTDSYLMKINNCLLNTLQTCVMEVTIDGFMYWVEIEISVGDNGEKVSLQQFIGESAFKLCELLKDNKILQHNVLKQLPAISLRPKSQAEKAMELPMRELMEKLESCREVFERKLFFNEFLRRGAQVSQ
;
A
#
# COMPACT_ATOMS: atom_id res chain seq x y z
N MET A 1 -2.66 47.81 12.23
CA MET A 1 -3.63 46.87 12.85
C MET A 1 -3.85 45.62 12.01
N LYS A 2 -4.04 45.72 10.68
CA LYS A 2 -4.15 44.54 9.78
C LYS A 2 -2.90 43.65 9.77
N GLU A 3 -1.72 44.25 9.66
CA GLU A 3 -0.43 43.52 9.70
C GLU A 3 -0.19 42.77 11.02
N TRP A 4 -0.70 43.28 12.14
CA TRP A 4 -0.58 42.62 13.45
C TRP A 4 -1.60 41.48 13.62
N SER A 5 -2.80 41.58 13.01
CA SER A 5 -3.73 40.45 13.02
C SER A 5 -3.24 39.33 12.10
N ASP A 6 -2.63 39.67 10.97
CA ASP A 6 -2.06 38.70 10.04
C ASP A 6 -0.85 37.97 10.68
N LEU A 7 0.04 38.71 11.35
CA LEU A 7 1.15 38.13 12.15
C LEU A 7 0.65 37.27 13.32
N LEU A 8 -0.38 37.72 14.05
CA LEU A 8 -0.96 36.92 15.14
C LEU A 8 -1.64 35.66 14.62
N GLN A 9 -2.21 35.69 13.41
CA GLN A 9 -2.82 34.54 12.78
C GLN A 9 -1.79 33.57 12.20
N GLU A 10 -0.67 34.07 11.66
CA GLU A 10 0.51 33.26 11.31
C GLU A 10 1.15 32.62 12.53
N ILE A 11 1.34 33.38 13.62
CA ILE A 11 1.86 32.85 14.89
C ILE A 11 0.90 31.83 15.48
N LYS A 12 -0.41 32.07 15.43
CA LYS A 12 -1.42 31.08 15.86
C LYS A 12 -1.34 29.80 15.04
N ASN A 13 -1.23 29.90 13.72
CA ASN A 13 -1.03 28.75 12.84
C ASN A 13 0.32 28.04 13.09
N PHE A 14 1.34 28.75 13.56
CA PHE A 14 2.62 28.18 14.00
C PHE A 14 2.50 27.46 15.35
N THR A 15 1.69 27.96 16.29
CA THR A 15 1.49 27.34 17.61
C THR A 15 0.41 26.26 17.63
N GLU A 16 -0.53 26.27 16.68
CA GLU A 16 -1.60 25.25 16.56
C GLU A 16 -1.14 24.05 15.70
N ASN A 17 -0.07 24.20 14.92
CA ASN A 17 0.68 23.09 14.33
C ASN A 17 1.81 22.72 15.30
N GLU A 18 1.56 21.84 16.28
CA GLU A 18 2.66 21.13 16.93
C GLU A 18 3.55 20.53 15.82
N ASP A 19 4.85 20.85 15.81
CA ASP A 19 5.77 20.41 14.78
C ASP A 19 5.72 18.87 14.68
N GLU A 20 5.09 18.35 13.63
CA GLU A 20 4.81 16.91 13.50
C GLU A 20 6.11 16.07 13.55
N MET A 21 7.27 16.69 13.31
CA MET A 21 8.61 16.10 13.29
C MET A 21 9.62 16.79 14.22
N GLU A 22 9.24 17.19 15.45
CA GLU A 22 10.23 17.64 16.45
C GLU A 22 11.27 16.55 16.78
N PHE A 23 12.51 16.99 17.06
CA PHE A 23 13.57 16.07 17.48
C PHE A 23 13.26 15.47 18.86
N CYS A 24 13.06 14.15 18.91
CA CYS A 24 12.61 13.46 20.11
C CYS A 24 13.62 12.43 20.66
N GLU A 25 13.30 11.83 21.81
CA GLU A 25 14.13 10.79 22.45
C GLU A 25 14.38 9.60 21.49
N ASP A 26 13.39 9.21 20.68
CA ASP A 26 13.55 8.11 19.75
C ASP A 26 14.62 8.41 18.70
N PHE A 27 14.68 9.64 18.18
CA PHE A 27 15.70 10.04 17.22
C PHE A 27 17.09 10.08 17.85
N ALA A 28 17.20 10.54 19.10
CA ALA A 28 18.47 10.50 19.84
C ALA A 28 18.97 9.05 20.03
N LYS A 29 18.08 8.11 20.37
CA LYS A 29 18.45 6.70 20.52
C LYS A 29 18.83 6.05 19.18
N LEU A 30 18.09 6.35 18.11
CA LEU A 30 18.44 5.88 16.77
C LEU A 30 19.78 6.46 16.30
N GLN A 31 20.04 7.73 16.57
CA GLN A 31 21.33 8.36 16.32
C GLN A 31 22.47 7.63 17.02
N MET A 32 22.32 7.29 18.30
CA MET A 32 23.31 6.48 19.02
C MET A 32 23.53 5.12 18.36
N ILE A 33 22.46 4.41 17.99
CA ILE A 33 22.53 3.08 17.36
C ILE A 33 23.26 3.16 16.02
N PHE A 34 22.85 4.07 15.14
CA PHE A 34 23.41 4.20 13.80
C PHE A 34 24.85 4.73 13.80
N ASN A 35 25.19 5.69 14.67
CA ASN A 35 26.58 6.12 14.84
C ASN A 35 27.47 4.97 15.29
N HIS A 36 27.02 4.20 16.29
CA HIS A 36 27.76 3.06 16.80
C HIS A 36 27.93 1.96 15.73
N THR A 37 26.88 1.62 14.98
CA THR A 37 27.01 0.60 13.92
C THR A 37 27.87 1.07 12.75
N ASN A 38 27.78 2.34 12.36
CA ASN A 38 28.62 2.91 11.32
C ASN A 38 30.11 2.84 11.68
N GLN A 39 30.45 3.08 12.95
CA GLN A 39 31.83 3.04 13.43
C GLN A 39 32.35 1.62 13.66
N PHE A 40 31.55 0.74 14.28
CA PHE A 40 32.04 -0.54 14.81
C PHE A 40 31.57 -1.78 14.07
N VAL A 41 30.54 -1.70 13.22
CA VAL A 41 30.08 -2.84 12.40
C VAL A 41 30.61 -2.71 10.99
N ARG A 42 30.20 -1.65 10.29
CA ARG A 42 30.65 -1.36 8.93
C ARG A 42 30.25 0.08 8.60
N ASN A 43 31.16 0.82 7.96
CA ASN A 43 30.83 2.14 7.44
C ASN A 43 29.75 2.02 6.35
N PHE A 44 28.71 2.85 6.45
CA PHE A 44 27.51 2.72 5.64
C PHE A 44 27.77 3.00 4.16
N ASP A 45 28.71 3.89 3.84
CA ASP A 45 29.20 4.18 2.48
C ASP A 45 29.65 2.92 1.71
N LYS A 46 30.05 1.85 2.41
CA LYS A 46 30.50 0.57 1.85
C LYS A 46 29.40 -0.48 1.76
N ILE A 47 28.19 -0.21 2.25
CA ILE A 47 27.07 -1.15 2.27
C ILE A 47 26.25 -1.00 0.98
N VAL A 48 26.44 -1.98 0.09
CA VAL A 48 25.72 -2.14 -1.18
C VAL A 48 25.18 -3.57 -1.33
N PHE A 49 24.19 -3.78 -2.20
CA PHE A 49 23.54 -5.09 -2.40
C PHE A 49 24.48 -6.21 -2.89
N HIS A 50 25.60 -5.86 -3.52
CA HIS A 50 26.52 -6.83 -4.11
C HIS A 50 27.86 -6.71 -3.38
N GLY A 51 28.27 -7.75 -2.65
CA GLY A 51 29.61 -7.76 -2.02
C GLY A 51 29.72 -8.39 -0.63
N GLY A 52 28.85 -9.33 -0.24
CA GLY A 52 29.00 -10.02 1.05
C GLY A 52 28.63 -9.17 2.26
N ASN A 53 27.77 -8.16 2.07
CA ASN A 53 27.39 -7.22 3.13
C ASN A 53 26.26 -7.74 4.04
N GLU A 54 25.70 -8.91 3.73
CA GLU A 54 24.53 -9.48 4.39
C GLU A 54 24.72 -9.62 5.91
N PRO A 55 25.86 -10.11 6.44
CA PRO A 55 26.06 -10.22 7.89
C PRO A 55 26.02 -8.87 8.60
N TYR A 56 26.59 -7.84 7.99
CA TYR A 56 26.61 -6.48 8.57
C TYR A 56 25.21 -5.86 8.55
N ILE A 57 24.47 -6.03 7.45
CA ILE A 57 23.08 -5.58 7.35
C ILE A 57 22.23 -6.25 8.42
N ILE A 58 22.35 -7.58 8.58
CA ILE A 58 21.61 -8.34 9.60
C ILE A 58 21.90 -7.79 11.01
N GLU A 59 23.15 -7.52 11.35
CA GLU A 59 23.51 -6.98 12.67
C GLU A 59 22.94 -5.56 12.89
N ILE A 60 22.98 -4.69 11.87
CA ILE A 60 22.42 -3.33 11.95
C ILE A 60 20.90 -3.40 12.17
N VAL A 61 20.22 -4.21 11.35
CA VAL A 61 18.77 -4.44 11.46
C VAL A 61 18.40 -5.02 12.82
N ALA A 62 19.17 -5.99 13.33
CA ALA A 62 18.92 -6.62 14.62
C ALA A 62 18.98 -5.60 15.77
N ARG A 63 19.90 -4.63 15.72
CA ARG A 63 19.98 -3.54 16.72
C ARG A 63 18.80 -2.58 16.63
N LEU A 64 18.37 -2.24 15.42
CA LEU A 64 17.16 -1.44 15.21
C LEU A 64 15.92 -2.17 15.76
N VAL A 65 15.73 -3.44 15.40
CA VAL A 65 14.60 -4.27 15.88
C VAL A 65 14.64 -4.42 17.41
N LYS A 66 15.82 -4.64 17.99
CA LYS A 66 15.99 -4.70 19.45
C LYS A 66 15.52 -3.42 20.13
N TYR A 67 15.86 -2.26 19.57
CA TYR A 67 15.39 -0.97 20.08
C TYR A 67 13.85 -0.86 20.03
N LEU A 68 13.26 -1.15 18.87
CA LEU A 68 11.80 -1.09 18.69
C LEU A 68 11.06 -2.05 19.62
N ARG A 69 11.62 -3.23 19.91
CA ARG A 69 11.09 -4.17 20.91
C ARG A 69 11.16 -3.60 22.34
N ILE A 70 12.29 -3.00 22.72
CA ILE A 70 12.46 -2.40 24.07
C ILE A 70 11.44 -1.28 24.29
N ARG A 71 11.16 -0.47 23.25
CA ARG A 71 10.14 0.58 23.28
C ARG A 71 8.70 0.07 23.12
N ARG A 72 8.52 -1.25 22.95
CA ARG A 72 7.23 -1.92 22.74
C ARG A 72 6.46 -1.35 21.54
N TYR A 73 7.17 -1.08 20.45
CA TYR A 73 6.55 -0.70 19.17
C TYR A 73 6.23 -1.91 18.30
N LEU A 74 6.85 -3.06 18.60
CA LEU A 74 6.63 -4.32 17.91
C LEU A 74 5.99 -5.35 18.86
N ASN A 75 5.07 -6.15 18.33
CA ASN A 75 4.50 -7.30 19.03
C ASN A 75 5.46 -8.50 19.02
N GLU A 76 5.02 -9.63 19.59
CA GLU A 76 5.81 -10.87 19.69
C GLU A 76 6.24 -11.41 18.30
N ASP A 77 5.41 -11.19 17.28
CA ASP A 77 5.68 -11.58 15.88
C ASP A 77 6.51 -10.55 15.10
N ASN A 78 7.08 -9.54 15.78
CA ASN A 78 7.80 -8.41 15.18
C ASN A 78 6.96 -7.56 14.23
N LYS A 79 5.65 -7.48 14.46
CA LYS A 79 4.75 -6.61 13.70
C LYS A 79 4.48 -5.31 14.45
N PRO A 80 4.37 -4.18 13.71
CA PRO A 80 3.98 -2.90 14.28
C PRO A 80 2.71 -2.98 15.14
N ILE A 81 2.75 -2.37 16.32
CA ILE A 81 1.58 -2.22 17.20
C ILE A 81 0.77 -1.01 16.75
N ARG A 82 -0.57 -1.15 16.68
CA ARG A 82 -1.47 -0.14 16.09
C ARG A 82 -1.41 1.20 16.83
N GLU A 83 -1.27 1.16 18.15
CA GLU A 83 -1.19 2.31 19.05
C GLU A 83 0.09 3.13 18.85
N CYS A 84 1.15 2.53 18.29
CA CYS A 84 2.46 3.16 18.10
C CYS A 84 2.72 3.62 16.66
N ARG A 85 1.68 3.64 15.82
CA ARG A 85 1.81 3.97 14.39
C ARG A 85 2.43 5.34 14.15
N GLU A 86 2.05 6.35 14.91
CA GLU A 86 2.58 7.71 14.75
C GLU A 86 4.09 7.78 15.02
N GLN A 87 4.57 7.11 16.07
CA GLN A 87 6.00 7.03 16.38
C GLN A 87 6.75 6.28 15.27
N LEU A 88 6.19 5.19 14.76
CA LEU A 88 6.80 4.40 13.69
C LEU A 88 6.81 5.14 12.34
N ARG A 89 5.82 5.99 12.05
CA ARG A 89 5.85 6.94 10.92
C ARG A 89 7.02 7.90 11.04
N LYS A 90 7.15 8.56 12.20
CA LYS A 90 8.25 9.50 12.49
C LYS A 90 9.61 8.83 12.34
N ILE A 91 9.78 7.63 12.91
CA ILE A 91 11.01 6.84 12.81
C ILE A 91 11.33 6.48 11.36
N THR A 92 10.34 6.05 10.59
CA THR A 92 10.53 5.66 9.19
C THR A 92 10.92 6.87 8.35
N LEU A 93 10.19 7.99 8.48
CA LEU A 93 10.51 9.23 7.77
C LEU A 93 11.90 9.77 8.16
N PHE A 94 12.26 9.72 9.44
CA PHE A 94 13.57 10.14 9.93
C PHE A 94 14.72 9.37 9.27
N MET A 95 14.59 8.05 9.11
CA MET A 95 15.58 7.23 8.37
C MET A 95 15.61 7.62 6.88
N VAL A 96 14.45 7.83 6.26
CA VAL A 96 14.36 8.23 4.84
C VAL A 96 15.03 9.59 4.60
N LEU A 97 14.85 10.55 5.52
CA LEU A 97 15.46 11.89 5.46
C LEU A 97 16.99 11.86 5.61
N ASN A 98 17.53 10.85 6.31
CA ASN A 98 18.97 10.67 6.53
C ASN A 98 19.55 9.56 5.63
N THR A 99 19.04 9.44 4.40
CA THR A 99 19.57 8.55 3.37
C THR A 99 20.38 9.36 2.36
N ASP A 100 21.52 8.81 1.92
CA ASP A 100 22.40 9.40 0.92
C ASP A 100 21.71 9.46 -0.44
N VAL A 101 21.05 10.61 -0.68
CA VAL A 101 20.24 10.88 -1.85
C VAL A 101 20.40 12.34 -2.25
N SER A 102 20.66 12.56 -3.54
CA SER A 102 20.58 13.90 -4.12
C SER A 102 19.14 14.23 -4.47
N PHE A 103 18.52 15.12 -3.70
CA PHE A 103 17.20 15.65 -4.00
C PHE A 103 17.26 16.82 -4.99
N LYS A 104 16.17 17.03 -5.72
CA LYS A 104 16.02 18.18 -6.62
C LYS A 104 16.06 19.51 -5.85
N TYR A 105 15.43 19.54 -4.69
CA TYR A 105 15.34 20.71 -3.84
C TYR A 105 16.20 20.53 -2.60
N ASP A 106 16.69 21.65 -2.09
CA ASP A 106 17.49 21.70 -0.87
C ASP A 106 16.58 21.58 0.35
N LEU A 107 16.54 20.37 0.93
CA LEU A 107 15.75 20.08 2.13
C LEU A 107 16.18 20.90 3.35
N ALA A 108 17.39 21.46 3.38
CA ALA A 108 17.83 22.32 4.48
C ALA A 108 17.02 23.63 4.56
N LYS A 109 16.28 23.97 3.49
CA LYS A 109 15.36 25.12 3.46
C LYS A 109 13.99 24.81 4.05
N ASP A 110 13.66 23.55 4.30
CA ASP A 110 12.43 23.17 4.97
C ASP A 110 12.57 23.39 6.48
N THR A 111 11.92 24.44 7.01
CA THR A 111 12.00 24.79 8.42
C THR A 111 11.43 23.71 9.35
N LYS A 112 10.58 22.81 8.84
CA LYS A 112 9.98 21.72 9.62
C LYS A 112 10.88 20.50 9.76
N LEU A 113 11.87 20.35 8.88
CA LEU A 113 12.65 19.11 8.75
C LEU A 113 14.18 19.34 8.81
N CYS A 114 14.65 20.57 8.62
CA CYS A 114 16.08 20.87 8.49
C CYS A 114 16.89 20.43 9.71
N HIS A 115 16.32 20.50 10.92
CA HIS A 115 16.96 20.08 12.17
C HIS A 115 17.15 18.56 12.29
N LEU A 116 16.49 17.76 11.45
CA LEU A 116 16.61 16.30 11.44
C LEU A 116 17.65 15.78 10.45
N LEU A 117 18.07 16.60 9.49
CA LEU A 117 18.99 16.21 8.43
C LEU A 117 20.41 16.05 8.97
N ASN A 118 21.13 15.05 8.44
CA ASN A 118 22.52 14.75 8.81
C ASN A 118 22.72 14.51 10.32
N THR A 119 21.68 14.09 11.03
CA THR A 119 21.77 13.78 12.46
C THR A 119 22.31 12.37 12.70
N ILE A 120 22.12 11.46 11.75
CA ILE A 120 22.73 10.11 11.74
C ILE A 120 23.70 9.97 10.56
N PRO A 121 24.59 8.96 10.55
CA PRO A 121 25.39 8.65 9.38
C PRO A 121 24.48 8.34 8.20
N GLN A 122 24.76 8.95 7.05
CA GLN A 122 23.93 8.82 5.87
C GLN A 122 23.77 7.35 5.47
N LEU A 123 22.53 6.87 5.47
CA LEU A 123 22.21 5.50 5.08
C LEU A 123 22.35 5.38 3.56
N THR A 124 22.92 4.28 3.07
CA THR A 124 22.74 3.97 1.64
C THR A 124 21.28 3.57 1.40
N LYS A 125 20.76 3.82 0.20
CA LYS A 125 19.41 3.35 -0.18
C LYS A 125 19.23 1.84 0.08
N CYS A 126 20.29 1.06 -0.13
CA CYS A 126 20.33 -0.36 0.20
C CYS A 126 20.08 -0.63 1.68
N LEU A 127 20.84 0.04 2.55
CA LEU A 127 20.71 -0.14 3.99
C LEU A 127 19.33 0.32 4.50
N LEU A 128 18.84 1.47 4.02
CA LEU A 128 17.50 1.96 4.34
C LEU A 128 16.43 0.89 4.07
N ILE A 129 16.39 0.37 2.85
CA ILE A 129 15.37 -0.60 2.43
C ILE A 129 15.48 -1.90 3.24
N ASN A 130 16.69 -2.37 3.55
CA ASN A 130 16.88 -3.54 4.41
C ASN A 130 16.45 -3.27 5.87
N CYS A 131 16.67 -2.07 6.40
CA CYS A 131 16.15 -1.66 7.71
C CYS A 131 14.62 -1.66 7.73
N ILE A 132 13.98 -1.13 6.68
CA ILE A 132 12.52 -1.09 6.57
C ILE A 132 11.95 -2.52 6.54
N TRP A 133 12.43 -3.36 5.62
CA TRP A 133 11.98 -4.75 5.49
C TRP A 133 12.27 -5.59 6.73
N GLY A 134 13.48 -5.46 7.28
CA GLY A 134 13.92 -6.24 8.42
C GLY A 134 13.22 -5.86 9.73
N ALA A 135 12.79 -4.61 9.87
CA ALA A 135 12.03 -4.13 11.02
C ALA A 135 10.51 -4.17 10.83
N SER A 136 10.01 -4.77 9.73
CA SER A 136 8.58 -4.77 9.38
C SER A 136 7.94 -3.39 9.34
N LEU A 137 8.68 -2.38 8.86
CA LEU A 137 8.22 -0.99 8.70
C LEU A 137 7.63 -0.75 7.30
N ASP A 138 7.34 -1.82 6.55
CA ASP A 138 6.86 -1.79 5.18
C ASP A 138 5.64 -0.85 5.01
N GLU A 139 4.67 -0.92 5.92
CA GLU A 139 3.44 -0.10 5.92
C GLU A 139 3.75 1.40 5.85
N PHE A 140 4.67 1.87 6.72
CA PHE A 140 5.03 3.29 6.80
C PHE A 140 5.88 3.73 5.61
N PHE A 141 6.67 2.82 5.03
CA PHE A 141 7.34 3.12 3.77
C PHE A 141 6.36 3.29 2.60
N TYR A 142 5.28 2.51 2.55
CA TYR A 142 4.23 2.72 1.55
C TYR A 142 3.49 4.03 1.76
N GLU A 143 3.30 4.48 3.01
CA GLU A 143 2.80 5.82 3.29
C GLU A 143 3.76 6.89 2.76
N VAL A 144 5.08 6.76 2.97
CA VAL A 144 6.09 7.66 2.38
C VAL A 144 5.92 7.74 0.85
N LEU A 145 5.79 6.59 0.16
CA LEU A 145 5.59 6.57 -1.30
C LEU A 145 4.26 7.22 -1.74
N SER A 146 3.21 7.10 -0.93
CA SER A 146 1.86 7.60 -1.24
C SER A 146 1.72 9.11 -1.04
N TYR A 147 2.28 9.62 0.07
CA TYR A 147 1.98 10.95 0.57
C TYR A 147 3.11 11.97 0.31
N THR A 148 4.38 11.56 0.29
CA THR A 148 5.45 12.53 -0.01
C THR A 148 5.39 13.05 -1.46
N PRO A 149 6.05 14.18 -1.76
CA PRO A 149 6.18 14.64 -3.14
C PRO A 149 6.76 13.60 -4.09
N GLN A 150 6.29 13.57 -5.34
CA GLN A 150 6.72 12.56 -6.32
C GLN A 150 8.23 12.61 -6.58
N TRP A 151 8.83 13.79 -6.62
CA TRP A 151 10.28 13.95 -6.79
C TRP A 151 11.09 13.35 -5.62
N PHE A 152 10.50 13.29 -4.43
CA PHE A 152 11.10 12.73 -3.22
C PHE A 152 10.99 11.21 -3.24
N MET A 153 9.77 10.66 -3.35
CA MET A 153 9.55 9.21 -3.34
C MET A 153 10.29 8.48 -4.47
N MET A 154 10.41 9.09 -5.66
CA MET A 154 11.10 8.49 -6.81
C MET A 154 12.57 8.15 -6.53
N GLN A 155 13.18 8.73 -5.50
CA GLN A 155 14.56 8.44 -5.12
C GLN A 155 14.72 7.04 -4.51
N PHE A 156 13.65 6.48 -3.95
CA PHE A 156 13.69 5.24 -3.18
C PHE A 156 13.07 4.05 -3.91
N VAL A 157 12.15 4.29 -4.85
CA VAL A 157 11.39 3.22 -5.53
C VAL A 157 12.29 2.26 -6.29
N ASP A 158 13.26 2.75 -7.07
CA ASP A 158 14.18 1.91 -7.83
C ASP A 158 14.91 0.90 -6.92
N GLN A 159 15.41 1.38 -5.78
CA GLN A 159 16.11 0.52 -4.84
C GLN A 159 15.16 -0.47 -4.14
N ALA A 160 13.94 -0.04 -3.83
CA ALA A 160 12.90 -0.91 -3.29
C ALA A 160 12.53 -2.02 -4.29
N VAL A 161 12.30 -1.70 -5.57
CA VAL A 161 12.03 -2.67 -6.64
C VAL A 161 13.20 -3.66 -6.80
N THR A 162 14.44 -3.15 -6.81
CA THR A 162 15.64 -4.00 -6.90
C THR A 162 15.77 -4.96 -5.72
N SER A 163 15.41 -4.52 -4.50
CA SER A 163 15.47 -5.35 -3.30
C SER A 163 14.53 -6.57 -3.34
N LEU A 164 13.44 -6.50 -4.13
CA LEU A 164 12.47 -7.59 -4.25
C LEU A 164 13.08 -8.86 -4.85
N LYS A 165 14.16 -8.74 -5.63
CA LYS A 165 14.93 -9.88 -6.15
C LYS A 165 15.42 -10.82 -5.04
N PHE A 166 15.67 -10.29 -3.84
CA PHE A 166 16.15 -11.06 -2.69
C PHE A 166 15.02 -11.52 -1.75
N SER A 167 13.78 -11.10 -2.00
CA SER A 167 12.62 -11.44 -1.15
C SER A 167 12.05 -12.83 -1.47
N LYS A 168 11.27 -13.38 -0.53
CA LYS A 168 10.54 -14.64 -0.75
C LYS A 168 9.32 -14.41 -1.66
N PRO A 169 8.85 -15.42 -2.43
CA PRO A 169 7.74 -15.25 -3.37
C PRO A 169 6.47 -14.62 -2.78
N TYR A 170 5.97 -15.10 -1.64
CA TYR A 170 4.77 -14.51 -1.02
C TYR A 170 4.99 -13.10 -0.46
N GLU A 171 6.20 -12.77 -0.03
CA GLU A 171 6.54 -11.41 0.41
C GLU A 171 6.53 -10.46 -0.79
N ILE A 172 7.06 -10.90 -1.94
CA ILE A 172 7.04 -10.12 -3.19
C ILE A 172 5.61 -9.72 -3.53
N LEU A 173 4.65 -10.65 -3.51
CA LEU A 173 3.25 -10.34 -3.85
C LEU A 173 2.66 -9.22 -2.98
N ASN A 174 2.86 -9.29 -1.66
CA ASN A 174 2.39 -8.27 -0.72
C ASN A 174 3.06 -6.91 -0.97
N ARG A 175 4.38 -6.89 -1.15
CA ARG A 175 5.15 -5.66 -1.36
C ARG A 175 4.81 -5.02 -2.70
N VAL A 176 4.68 -5.82 -3.75
CA VAL A 176 4.31 -5.34 -5.08
C VAL A 176 2.91 -4.74 -5.06
N GLU A 177 1.92 -5.43 -4.46
CA GLU A 177 0.57 -4.86 -4.33
C GLU A 177 0.61 -3.51 -3.62
N ALA A 178 1.25 -3.42 -2.45
CA ALA A 178 1.29 -2.20 -1.68
C ALA A 178 2.02 -1.05 -2.40
N MET A 179 3.16 -1.34 -3.04
CA MET A 179 3.92 -0.33 -3.80
C MET A 179 3.16 0.15 -5.04
N VAL A 180 2.50 -0.75 -5.78
CA VAL A 180 1.68 -0.35 -6.94
C VAL A 180 0.54 0.56 -6.49
N LYS A 181 -0.17 0.19 -5.42
CA LYS A 181 -1.24 1.01 -4.86
C LYS A 181 -0.73 2.38 -4.41
N ALA A 182 0.41 2.43 -3.72
CA ALA A 182 1.02 3.67 -3.25
C ALA A 182 1.42 4.61 -4.40
N ILE A 183 2.07 4.07 -5.43
CA ILE A 183 2.46 4.86 -6.62
C ILE A 183 1.23 5.36 -7.36
N TYR A 184 0.23 4.50 -7.56
CA TYR A 184 -1.03 4.88 -8.23
C TYR A 184 -1.75 5.98 -7.47
N PHE A 185 -1.89 5.82 -6.16
CA PHE A 185 -2.46 6.81 -5.26
C PHE A 185 -1.72 8.15 -5.34
N SER A 186 -0.38 8.12 -5.35
CA SER A 186 0.44 9.32 -5.48
C SER A 186 0.19 10.05 -6.81
N ILE A 187 0.03 9.33 -7.93
CA ILE A 187 -0.35 9.92 -9.23
C ILE A 187 -1.72 10.59 -9.14
N CYS A 188 -2.73 9.89 -8.60
CA CYS A 188 -4.08 10.43 -8.46
C CYS A 188 -4.13 11.68 -7.57
N ARG A 189 -3.46 11.63 -6.41
CA ARG A 189 -3.42 12.70 -5.41
C ARG A 189 -2.80 13.99 -5.94
N THR A 190 -1.74 13.86 -6.73
CA THR A 190 -0.95 15.00 -7.24
C THR A 190 -1.47 15.56 -8.57
N ASP A 191 -2.65 15.12 -9.02
CA ASP A 191 -3.24 15.60 -10.26
C ASP A 191 -3.49 17.12 -10.22
N ASN A 192 -2.81 17.84 -11.12
CA ASN A 192 -2.90 19.29 -11.25
C ASN A 192 -3.58 19.69 -12.58
N ASP A 193 -4.13 20.90 -12.65
CA ASP A 193 -4.72 21.39 -13.91
C ASP A 193 -3.61 21.83 -14.87
N TRP A 194 -3.31 20.98 -15.85
CA TRP A 194 -2.19 21.19 -16.79
C TRP A 194 -2.34 22.45 -17.65
N LYS A 195 -3.55 23.02 -17.77
CA LYS A 195 -3.78 24.25 -18.53
C LYS A 195 -3.25 25.51 -17.82
N LYS A 196 -3.01 25.43 -16.50
CA LYS A 196 -2.56 26.54 -15.66
C LYS A 196 -1.06 26.47 -15.33
N ILE A 197 -0.36 25.47 -15.85
CA ILE A 197 1.03 25.18 -15.53
C ILE A 197 1.93 25.71 -16.65
N ASP A 198 3.05 26.35 -16.29
CA ASP A 198 4.09 26.75 -17.26
C ASP A 198 4.67 25.52 -18.00
N ARG A 199 5.09 25.73 -19.26
CA ARG A 199 5.59 24.68 -20.16
C ARG A 199 6.71 23.84 -19.54
N ASN A 200 7.60 24.44 -18.76
CA ASN A 200 8.70 23.71 -18.12
C ASN A 200 8.20 22.71 -17.07
N ARG A 201 7.27 23.15 -16.22
CA ARG A 201 6.63 22.30 -15.20
C ARG A 201 5.79 21.20 -15.83
N PHE A 202 5.15 21.46 -16.97
CA PHE A 202 4.43 20.44 -17.73
C PHE A 202 5.36 19.31 -18.22
N VAL A 203 6.50 19.66 -18.83
CA VAL A 203 7.47 18.66 -19.32
C VAL A 203 8.05 17.85 -18.16
N GLU A 204 8.31 18.50 -17.04
CA GLU A 204 8.76 17.83 -15.83
C GLU A 204 7.73 16.82 -15.32
N GLN A 205 6.46 17.23 -15.19
CA GLN A 205 5.39 16.35 -14.75
C GLN A 205 5.25 15.14 -15.67
N GLN A 206 5.34 15.32 -17.00
CA GLN A 206 5.32 14.21 -17.94
C GLN A 206 6.47 13.22 -17.72
N ARG A 207 7.68 13.70 -17.44
CA ARG A 207 8.83 12.84 -17.14
C ARG A 207 8.63 12.08 -15.83
N THR A 208 8.09 12.75 -14.82
CA THR A 208 7.74 12.12 -13.54
C THR A 208 6.73 11.00 -13.75
N LEU A 209 5.62 11.27 -14.46
CA LEU A 209 4.61 10.25 -14.75
C LEU A 209 5.14 9.09 -15.59
N ALA A 210 5.99 9.37 -16.58
CA ALA A 210 6.66 8.33 -17.36
C ALA A 210 7.52 7.41 -16.47
N LYS A 211 8.33 8.00 -15.57
CA LYS A 211 9.17 7.22 -14.66
C LYS A 211 8.36 6.41 -13.65
N LEU A 212 7.26 6.96 -13.13
CA LEU A 212 6.33 6.22 -12.26
C LEU A 212 5.66 5.07 -13.01
N PHE A 213 5.28 5.28 -14.27
CA PHE A 213 4.79 4.22 -15.14
C PHE A 213 5.83 3.11 -15.33
N ASP A 214 7.09 3.47 -15.59
CA ASP A 214 8.16 2.49 -15.76
C ASP A 214 8.35 1.64 -14.49
N PHE A 215 8.35 2.26 -13.30
CA PHE A 215 8.41 1.53 -12.03
C PHE A 215 7.22 0.57 -11.84
N LEU A 216 6.01 1.01 -12.18
CA LEU A 216 4.82 0.14 -12.15
C LEU A 216 4.99 -1.05 -13.10
N MET A 217 5.51 -0.82 -14.31
CA MET A 217 5.76 -1.91 -15.25
C MET A 217 6.80 -2.91 -14.74
N GLU A 218 7.86 -2.44 -14.08
CA GLU A 218 8.85 -3.31 -13.45
C GLU A 218 8.25 -4.13 -12.30
N LEU A 219 7.39 -3.52 -11.49
CA LEU A 219 6.64 -4.21 -10.43
C LEU A 219 5.71 -5.29 -11.00
N LEU A 220 5.02 -5.01 -12.11
CA LEU A 220 4.13 -5.97 -12.76
C LEU A 220 4.87 -7.14 -13.43
N ARG A 221 6.18 -7.03 -13.68
CA ARG A 221 6.98 -8.17 -14.16
C ARG A 221 7.03 -9.32 -13.15
N TYR A 222 6.87 -9.05 -11.86
CA TYR A 222 6.81 -10.12 -10.84
C TYR A 222 5.56 -11.01 -10.96
N PHE A 223 4.52 -10.54 -11.65
CA PHE A 223 3.34 -11.34 -12.00
C PHE A 223 3.46 -11.96 -13.39
N ASN A 224 3.92 -11.19 -14.39
CA ASN A 224 3.98 -11.66 -15.77
C ASN A 224 5.13 -12.66 -16.03
N THR A 225 6.26 -12.48 -15.37
CA THR A 225 7.48 -13.27 -15.57
C THR A 225 8.18 -13.49 -14.22
N PRO A 226 7.58 -14.29 -13.32
CA PRO A 226 8.18 -14.59 -12.03
C PRO A 226 9.51 -15.33 -12.21
N ASP A 227 10.46 -15.06 -11.31
CA ASP A 227 11.77 -15.73 -11.31
C ASP A 227 11.62 -17.21 -10.94
N MET A 228 11.64 -18.07 -11.97
CA MET A 228 11.42 -19.51 -11.84
C MET A 228 12.42 -20.21 -10.92
N SER A 229 13.62 -19.63 -10.72
CA SER A 229 14.62 -20.18 -9.79
C SER A 229 14.10 -20.24 -8.34
N LYS A 230 13.20 -19.33 -7.97
CA LYS A 230 12.56 -19.29 -6.64
C LYS A 230 11.53 -20.41 -6.42
N PHE A 231 11.17 -21.13 -7.49
CA PHE A 231 10.11 -22.14 -7.50
C PHE A 231 10.62 -23.55 -7.83
N GLU A 232 11.93 -23.74 -8.08
CA GLU A 232 12.50 -25.02 -8.55
C GLU A 232 12.16 -26.24 -7.68
N ARG A 233 11.91 -26.04 -6.39
CA ARG A 233 11.61 -27.12 -5.43
C ARG A 233 10.14 -27.19 -5.03
N TRP A 234 9.27 -26.44 -5.69
CA TRP A 234 7.86 -26.39 -5.32
C TRP A 234 7.07 -27.52 -5.95
N SER A 235 6.16 -28.09 -5.16
CA SER A 235 5.20 -29.06 -5.67
C SER A 235 4.18 -28.38 -6.59
N LYS A 236 3.49 -29.18 -7.43
CA LYS A 236 2.37 -28.68 -8.26
C LYS A 236 1.30 -28.00 -7.40
N LEU A 237 0.98 -28.55 -6.22
CA LEU A 237 0.01 -27.96 -5.28
C LEU A 237 0.50 -26.62 -4.71
N SER A 238 1.79 -26.52 -4.36
CA SER A 238 2.39 -25.27 -3.90
C SER A 238 2.33 -24.18 -4.98
N MET A 239 2.57 -24.55 -6.24
CA MET A 239 2.41 -23.65 -7.38
C MET A 239 0.95 -23.22 -7.57
N HIS A 240 0.00 -24.15 -7.51
CA HIS A 240 -1.43 -23.80 -7.56
C HIS A 240 -1.82 -22.83 -6.44
N ARG A 241 -1.36 -23.08 -5.20
CA ARG A 241 -1.59 -22.17 -4.08
C ARG A 241 -1.06 -20.77 -4.40
N TYR A 242 0.18 -20.67 -4.86
CA TYR A 242 0.80 -19.39 -5.17
C TYR A 242 0.10 -18.63 -6.29
N HIS A 243 -0.27 -19.29 -7.39
CA HIS A 243 -1.05 -18.64 -8.44
C HIS A 243 -2.38 -18.08 -7.92
N GLY A 244 -3.03 -18.77 -6.97
CA GLY A 244 -4.22 -18.25 -6.30
C GLY A 244 -3.95 -16.97 -5.51
N PHE A 245 -2.86 -16.94 -4.73
CA PHE A 245 -2.45 -15.72 -4.03
C PHE A 245 -2.03 -14.60 -5.01
N ALA A 246 -1.29 -14.91 -6.07
CA ALA A 246 -0.91 -13.95 -7.09
C ALA A 246 -2.15 -13.31 -7.73
N LEU A 247 -3.15 -14.13 -8.09
CA LEU A 247 -4.41 -13.65 -8.64
C LEU A 247 -5.20 -12.81 -7.64
N ARG A 248 -5.24 -13.20 -6.35
CA ARG A 248 -5.81 -12.39 -5.26
C ARG A 248 -5.16 -11.00 -5.21
N HIS A 249 -3.83 -10.93 -5.19
CA HIS A 249 -3.10 -9.66 -5.14
C HIS A 249 -3.35 -8.83 -6.40
N MET A 250 -3.40 -9.44 -7.59
CA MET A 250 -3.74 -8.74 -8.83
C MET A 250 -5.16 -8.16 -8.83
N PHE A 251 -6.16 -8.91 -8.35
CA PHE A 251 -7.50 -8.36 -8.16
C PHE A 251 -7.52 -7.22 -7.15
N GLY A 252 -6.79 -7.36 -6.04
CA GLY A 252 -6.64 -6.32 -5.03
C GLY A 252 -6.05 -5.02 -5.59
N ILE A 253 -5.04 -5.12 -6.46
CA ILE A 253 -4.45 -3.99 -7.19
C ILE A 253 -5.47 -3.37 -8.14
N VAL A 254 -6.03 -4.17 -9.06
CA VAL A 254 -6.90 -3.68 -10.14
C VAL A 254 -8.14 -2.99 -9.56
N LEU A 255 -8.82 -3.64 -8.62
CA LEU A 255 -10.03 -3.08 -8.01
C LEU A 255 -9.74 -1.79 -7.25
N TYR A 256 -8.61 -1.70 -6.54
CA TYR A 256 -8.21 -0.48 -5.84
C TYR A 256 -7.90 0.67 -6.80
N CYS A 257 -7.11 0.41 -7.85
CA CYS A 257 -6.71 1.44 -8.81
C CYS A 257 -7.92 1.95 -9.61
N LEU A 258 -8.81 1.05 -10.05
CA LEU A 258 -10.02 1.44 -10.77
C LEU A 258 -11.01 2.20 -9.88
N ASP A 259 -11.13 1.83 -8.61
CA ASP A 259 -11.95 2.56 -7.65
C ASP A 259 -11.44 4.01 -7.50
N LEU A 260 -10.14 4.20 -7.28
CA LEU A 260 -9.52 5.53 -7.24
C LEU A 260 -9.68 6.31 -8.54
N TYR A 261 -9.60 5.63 -9.68
CA TYR A 261 -9.76 6.25 -10.99
C TYR A 261 -11.19 6.74 -11.23
N LEU A 262 -12.19 5.92 -10.90
CA LEU A 262 -13.59 6.24 -11.15
C LEU A 262 -14.17 7.20 -10.10
N ASN A 263 -13.69 7.12 -8.85
CA ASN A 263 -14.24 7.85 -7.71
C ASN A 263 -13.33 9.00 -7.24
N LYS A 264 -12.69 9.71 -8.18
CA LYS A 264 -11.74 10.79 -7.89
C LYS A 264 -12.27 11.81 -6.88
N SER A 265 -13.53 12.25 -7.05
CA SER A 265 -14.16 13.27 -6.20
C SER A 265 -14.38 12.83 -4.75
N LEU A 266 -14.34 11.53 -4.47
CA LEU A 266 -14.52 10.96 -3.13
C LEU A 266 -13.21 10.85 -2.34
N PHE A 267 -12.08 11.22 -2.96
CA PHE A 267 -10.77 11.17 -2.33
C PHE A 267 -10.69 12.09 -1.10
N LYS A 268 -10.33 11.51 0.05
CA LYS A 268 -9.99 12.26 1.26
C LYS A 268 -8.62 11.84 1.74
N VAL A 269 -7.74 12.80 1.96
CA VAL A 269 -6.46 12.57 2.65
C VAL A 269 -6.71 12.75 4.14
N ASP A 270 -6.28 11.78 4.93
CA ASP A 270 -6.27 11.90 6.38
C ASP A 270 -5.32 13.03 6.81
N GLU A 271 -5.79 13.93 7.67
CA GLU A 271 -5.01 15.06 8.19
C GLU A 271 -3.72 14.59 8.86
N LYS A 272 -3.73 13.40 9.48
CA LYS A 272 -2.54 12.78 10.10
C LYS A 272 -1.40 12.49 9.13
N MET A 273 -1.67 12.52 7.82
CA MET A 273 -0.64 12.36 6.80
C MET A 273 0.15 13.65 6.57
N GLY A 274 -0.18 14.76 7.26
CA GLY A 274 0.54 16.02 7.25
C GLY A 274 2.06 15.88 7.43
N ILE A 275 2.49 14.87 8.20
CA ILE A 275 3.89 14.52 8.45
C ILE A 275 4.71 14.32 7.16
N TYR A 276 4.08 13.92 6.06
CA TYR A 276 4.72 13.68 4.78
C TYR A 276 4.73 14.91 3.86
N GLN A 277 4.26 16.06 4.31
CA GLN A 277 4.33 17.33 3.60
C GLN A 277 5.75 17.88 3.68
N ILE A 278 6.47 17.78 2.56
CA ILE A 278 7.86 18.22 2.44
C ILE A 278 7.90 19.45 1.54
N MET A 279 8.68 20.46 1.92
CA MET A 279 8.87 21.72 1.19
C MET A 279 7.57 22.50 0.94
N GLY A 280 6.58 22.36 1.83
CA GLY A 280 5.28 23.05 1.69
C GLY A 280 4.43 22.56 0.51
N GLU A 281 4.77 21.42 -0.10
CA GLU A 281 3.87 20.76 -1.05
C GLU A 281 2.72 20.11 -0.27
N GLU A 282 1.68 20.91 -0.02
CA GLU A 282 0.46 20.47 0.66
C GLU A 282 -0.10 19.19 0.02
N HIS A 283 -0.63 18.31 0.87
CA HIS A 283 -1.45 17.18 0.43
C HIS A 283 -2.83 17.70 0.03
N VAL A 284 -2.90 18.57 -0.98
CA VAL A 284 -4.07 19.40 -1.28
C VAL A 284 -5.38 18.57 -1.31
N PRO A 285 -6.34 18.79 -0.39
CA PRO A 285 -7.73 18.72 -0.77
C PRO A 285 -8.01 20.00 -1.53
N LYS A 286 -8.24 19.92 -2.85
CA LYS A 286 -8.86 21.04 -3.54
C LYS A 286 -10.21 21.22 -2.85
N LYS A 287 -10.58 22.44 -2.46
CA LYS A 287 -11.91 22.74 -1.89
C LYS A 287 -13.05 22.14 -2.73
N GLU A 288 -12.78 21.92 -4.02
CA GLU A 288 -13.54 21.04 -4.92
C GLU A 288 -12.54 20.14 -5.70
N ILE A 289 -12.51 18.84 -5.41
CA ILE A 289 -11.76 17.89 -6.23
C ILE A 289 -12.52 17.74 -7.55
N PRO A 290 -11.90 18.05 -8.70
CA PRO A 290 -12.58 17.91 -9.99
C PRO A 290 -13.07 16.47 -10.19
N GLU A 291 -14.25 16.32 -10.79
CA GLU A 291 -14.82 15.00 -11.10
C GLU A 291 -13.92 14.15 -12.01
N GLN A 292 -13.10 14.80 -12.85
CA GLN A 292 -12.24 14.13 -13.83
C GLN A 292 -10.76 14.50 -13.64
N TYR A 293 -9.88 13.58 -14.03
CA TYR A 293 -8.43 13.83 -14.09
C TYR A 293 -8.07 14.82 -15.20
N SER A 294 -6.98 15.55 -15.02
CA SER A 294 -6.42 16.35 -16.12
C SER A 294 -6.03 15.43 -17.30
N HIS A 295 -6.16 15.93 -18.52
CA HIS A 295 -6.01 15.12 -19.74
C HIS A 295 -4.74 14.26 -19.77
N GLY A 296 -3.61 14.79 -19.30
CA GLY A 296 -2.38 14.01 -19.37
C GLY A 296 -2.15 13.08 -18.18
N THR A 297 -2.63 13.42 -16.97
CA THR A 297 -2.70 12.43 -15.89
C THR A 297 -3.62 11.29 -16.30
N ASP A 298 -4.79 11.62 -16.85
CA ASP A 298 -5.77 10.65 -17.37
C ASP A 298 -5.16 9.71 -18.42
N SER A 299 -4.41 10.27 -19.39
CA SER A 299 -3.71 9.46 -20.39
C SER A 299 -2.74 8.44 -19.78
N TYR A 300 -1.98 8.81 -18.75
CA TYR A 300 -1.09 7.88 -18.05
C TYR A 300 -1.86 6.88 -17.19
N LEU A 301 -2.88 7.31 -16.44
CA LEU A 301 -3.73 6.43 -15.65
C LEU A 301 -4.42 5.39 -16.54
N MET A 302 -4.90 5.77 -17.72
CA MET A 302 -5.49 4.85 -18.69
C MET A 302 -4.48 3.82 -19.20
N LYS A 303 -3.23 4.25 -19.49
CA LYS A 303 -2.15 3.31 -19.85
C LYS A 303 -1.87 2.33 -18.71
N ILE A 304 -1.77 2.82 -17.48
CA ILE A 304 -1.56 1.97 -16.30
C ILE A 304 -2.71 0.99 -16.14
N ASN A 305 -3.96 1.45 -16.18
CA ASN A 305 -5.15 0.61 -16.07
C ASN A 305 -5.17 -0.50 -17.13
N ASN A 306 -4.84 -0.17 -18.38
CA ASN A 306 -4.71 -1.18 -19.43
C ASN A 306 -3.60 -2.19 -19.15
N CYS A 307 -2.42 -1.77 -18.67
CA CYS A 307 -1.34 -2.68 -18.28
C CYS A 307 -1.72 -3.59 -17.10
N LEU A 308 -2.46 -3.07 -16.12
CA LEU A 308 -3.00 -3.83 -14.99
C LEU A 308 -4.00 -4.88 -15.46
N LEU A 309 -4.94 -4.51 -16.35
CA LEU A 309 -5.93 -5.43 -16.91
C LEU A 309 -5.30 -6.48 -17.84
N ASN A 310 -4.26 -6.13 -18.60
CA ASN A 310 -3.46 -7.09 -19.38
C ASN A 310 -2.74 -8.10 -18.47
N THR A 311 -2.10 -7.62 -17.40
CA THR A 311 -1.41 -8.50 -16.43
C THR A 311 -2.41 -9.42 -15.74
N LEU A 312 -3.57 -8.89 -15.33
CA LEU A 312 -4.65 -9.70 -14.76
C LEU A 312 -5.15 -10.74 -15.77
N GLN A 313 -5.33 -10.37 -17.04
CA GLN A 313 -5.75 -11.31 -18.08
C GLN A 313 -4.75 -12.47 -18.22
N THR A 314 -3.44 -12.20 -18.21
CA THR A 314 -2.40 -13.23 -18.20
C THR A 314 -2.58 -14.17 -17.01
N CYS A 315 -2.70 -13.64 -15.78
CA CYS A 315 -2.90 -14.46 -14.59
C CYS A 315 -4.20 -15.28 -14.62
N VAL A 316 -5.29 -14.73 -15.17
CA VAL A 316 -6.57 -15.44 -15.31
C VAL A 316 -6.47 -16.58 -16.32
N MET A 317 -5.74 -16.39 -17.42
CA MET A 317 -5.57 -17.44 -18.43
C MET A 317 -4.73 -18.63 -17.93
N GLU A 318 -3.93 -18.44 -16.88
CA GLU A 318 -3.15 -19.51 -16.23
C GLU A 318 -3.98 -20.37 -15.25
N VAL A 319 -5.22 -19.97 -14.96
CA VAL A 319 -6.07 -20.71 -14.01
C VAL A 319 -6.51 -22.05 -14.62
N THR A 320 -6.11 -23.14 -13.96
CA THR A 320 -6.57 -24.50 -14.29
C THR A 320 -7.76 -24.90 -13.41
N ILE A 321 -8.58 -25.85 -13.88
CA ILE A 321 -9.71 -26.39 -13.12
C ILE A 321 -9.22 -27.00 -11.79
N ASP A 322 -8.15 -27.80 -11.82
CA ASP A 322 -7.54 -28.39 -10.62
C ASP A 322 -7.14 -27.33 -9.60
N GLY A 323 -6.48 -26.26 -10.07
CA GLY A 323 -6.04 -25.16 -9.21
C GLY A 323 -7.23 -24.41 -8.60
N PHE A 324 -8.23 -24.10 -9.41
CA PHE A 324 -9.43 -23.40 -8.97
C PHE A 324 -10.23 -24.21 -7.94
N MET A 325 -10.37 -25.52 -8.13
CA MET A 325 -11.04 -26.40 -7.16
C MET A 325 -10.25 -26.54 -5.85
N TYR A 326 -8.92 -26.64 -5.94
CA TYR A 326 -8.06 -26.69 -4.77
C TYR A 326 -8.17 -25.43 -3.89
N TRP A 327 -8.43 -24.25 -4.48
CA TRP A 327 -8.57 -23.00 -3.73
C TRP A 327 -9.79 -22.93 -2.80
N VAL A 328 -10.73 -23.87 -2.92
CA VAL A 328 -11.86 -24.01 -1.97
C VAL A 328 -11.35 -24.33 -0.57
N GLU A 329 -10.29 -25.13 -0.48
CA GLU A 329 -9.75 -25.64 0.78
C GLU A 329 -8.82 -24.63 1.48
N ILE A 330 -8.48 -23.53 0.81
CA ILE A 330 -7.57 -22.51 1.35
C ILE A 330 -8.40 -21.41 2.00
N GLU A 331 -8.44 -21.38 3.32
CA GLU A 331 -9.04 -20.28 4.08
C GLU A 331 -8.12 -19.04 4.10
N ILE A 332 -8.74 -17.88 3.92
CA ILE A 332 -8.10 -16.58 4.06
C ILE A 332 -8.94 -15.65 4.93
N SER A 333 -8.27 -14.80 5.71
CA SER A 333 -8.91 -13.72 6.45
C SER A 333 -9.05 -12.47 5.57
N VAL A 334 -10.23 -11.86 5.60
CA VAL A 334 -10.58 -10.65 4.84
C VAL A 334 -11.20 -9.62 5.78
N GLY A 335 -10.81 -8.36 5.62
CA GLY A 335 -11.28 -7.22 6.41
C GLY A 335 -10.74 -7.17 7.84
N ASP A 336 -11.03 -6.07 8.53
CA ASP A 336 -10.58 -5.83 9.91
C ASP A 336 -11.23 -6.75 10.95
N ASN A 337 -12.40 -7.31 10.62
CA ASN A 337 -13.12 -8.26 11.45
C ASN A 337 -12.60 -9.70 11.31
N GLY A 338 -11.65 -9.94 10.40
CA GLY A 338 -11.04 -11.25 10.20
C GLY A 338 -11.99 -12.30 9.63
N GLU A 339 -12.95 -11.90 8.79
CA GLU A 339 -13.91 -12.83 8.17
C GLU A 339 -13.16 -13.88 7.35
N LYS A 340 -13.44 -15.15 7.62
CA LYS A 340 -12.84 -16.27 6.90
C LYS A 340 -13.64 -16.57 5.65
N VAL A 341 -12.98 -16.48 4.50
CA VAL A 341 -13.53 -16.91 3.21
C VAL A 341 -12.54 -17.82 2.52
N SER A 342 -13.00 -18.69 1.62
CA SER A 342 -12.07 -19.45 0.80
C SER A 342 -11.40 -18.56 -0.23
N LEU A 343 -10.18 -18.93 -0.64
CA LEU A 343 -9.44 -18.23 -1.68
C LEU A 343 -10.21 -18.25 -3.00
N GLN A 344 -10.89 -19.36 -3.32
CA GLN A 344 -11.75 -19.47 -4.49
C GLN A 344 -12.90 -18.46 -4.43
N GLN A 345 -13.60 -18.38 -3.31
CA GLN A 345 -14.72 -17.46 -3.14
C GLN A 345 -14.27 -16.00 -3.31
N PHE A 346 -13.17 -15.61 -2.68
CA PHE A 346 -12.63 -14.26 -2.82
C PHE A 346 -12.29 -13.90 -4.26
N ILE A 347 -11.61 -14.81 -4.97
CA ILE A 347 -11.24 -14.60 -6.38
C ILE A 347 -12.49 -14.52 -7.25
N GLY A 348 -13.46 -15.42 -7.04
CA GLY A 348 -14.68 -15.44 -7.83
C GLY A 348 -15.56 -14.22 -7.62
N GLU A 349 -15.73 -13.77 -6.37
CA GLU A 349 -16.48 -12.54 -6.05
C GLU A 349 -15.74 -11.29 -6.58
N SER A 350 -14.41 -11.26 -6.52
CA SER A 350 -13.59 -10.19 -7.10
C SER A 350 -13.72 -10.13 -8.62
N ALA A 351 -13.72 -11.28 -9.29
CA ALA A 351 -13.93 -11.39 -10.73
C ALA A 351 -15.34 -10.92 -11.11
N PHE A 352 -16.36 -11.29 -10.33
CA PHE A 352 -17.73 -10.81 -10.52
C PHE A 352 -17.82 -9.27 -10.36
N LYS A 353 -17.24 -8.72 -9.29
CA LYS A 353 -17.20 -7.27 -9.06
C LYS A 353 -16.52 -6.53 -10.20
N LEU A 354 -15.40 -7.05 -10.69
CA LEU A 354 -14.68 -6.45 -11.82
C LEU A 354 -15.47 -6.53 -13.12
N CYS A 355 -16.15 -7.66 -13.38
CA CYS A 355 -17.05 -7.81 -14.54
C CYS A 355 -18.09 -6.69 -14.59
N GLU A 356 -18.80 -6.46 -13.48
CA GLU A 356 -19.84 -5.43 -13.43
C GLU A 356 -19.24 -4.04 -13.61
N LEU A 357 -18.14 -3.74 -12.91
CA LEU A 357 -17.43 -2.47 -13.04
C LEU A 357 -17.02 -2.18 -14.50
N LEU A 358 -16.46 -3.16 -15.21
CA LEU A 358 -16.01 -2.98 -16.59
C LEU A 358 -17.17 -2.93 -17.61
N LYS A 359 -18.31 -3.59 -17.35
CA LYS A 359 -19.51 -3.50 -18.21
C LYS A 359 -20.16 -2.13 -18.11
N ASP A 360 -20.24 -1.57 -16.91
CA ASP A 360 -20.86 -0.27 -16.67
C ASP A 360 -20.02 0.88 -17.23
N ASN A 361 -18.71 0.69 -17.36
CA ASN A 361 -17.77 1.73 -17.79
C ASN A 361 -17.27 1.50 -19.23
N LYS A 362 -17.91 2.17 -20.20
CA LYS A 362 -17.54 2.09 -21.64
C LYS A 362 -16.09 2.46 -21.94
N ILE A 363 -15.48 3.30 -21.12
CA ILE A 363 -14.10 3.80 -21.31
C ILE A 363 -13.07 2.71 -20.92
N LEU A 364 -13.42 1.82 -19.98
CA LEU A 364 -12.53 0.78 -19.45
C LEU A 364 -12.77 -0.58 -20.11
N GLN A 365 -13.40 -0.63 -21.28
CA GLN A 365 -13.65 -1.90 -21.96
C GLN A 365 -12.33 -2.60 -22.29
N HIS A 366 -12.20 -3.85 -21.83
CA HIS A 366 -10.99 -4.64 -21.96
C HIS A 366 -11.30 -6.10 -22.29
N ASN A 367 -10.40 -6.77 -23.00
CA ASN A 367 -10.59 -8.15 -23.45
C ASN A 367 -10.81 -9.14 -22.30
N VAL A 368 -10.23 -8.86 -21.13
CA VAL A 368 -10.37 -9.64 -19.88
C VAL A 368 -11.84 -9.95 -19.52
N LEU A 369 -12.78 -9.09 -19.94
CA LEU A 369 -14.23 -9.29 -19.78
C LEU A 369 -14.73 -10.63 -20.37
N LYS A 370 -14.04 -11.18 -21.37
CA LYS A 370 -14.41 -12.47 -21.98
C LYS A 370 -13.97 -13.65 -21.13
N GLN A 371 -12.91 -13.51 -20.33
CA GLN A 371 -12.35 -14.60 -19.52
C GLN A 371 -12.87 -14.59 -18.08
N LEU A 372 -13.13 -13.41 -17.48
CA LEU A 372 -13.60 -13.30 -16.10
C LEU A 372 -14.85 -14.14 -15.77
N PRO A 373 -15.87 -14.28 -16.66
CA PRO A 373 -17.04 -15.10 -16.36
C PRO A 373 -16.73 -16.57 -16.07
N ALA A 374 -15.61 -17.10 -16.59
CA ALA A 374 -15.23 -18.50 -16.38
C ALA A 374 -14.79 -18.80 -14.94
N ILE A 375 -14.35 -17.78 -14.19
CA ILE A 375 -13.91 -17.91 -12.79
C ILE A 375 -14.77 -17.09 -11.82
N SER A 376 -15.76 -16.36 -12.33
CA SER A 376 -16.60 -15.49 -11.50
C SER A 376 -17.59 -16.28 -10.66
N LEU A 377 -17.74 -15.86 -9.41
CA LEU A 377 -18.74 -16.37 -8.47
C LEU A 377 -19.60 -15.19 -8.04
N ARG A 378 -20.91 -15.29 -8.26
CA ARG A 378 -21.83 -14.26 -7.78
C ARG A 378 -21.79 -14.25 -6.24
N PRO A 379 -21.54 -13.09 -5.61
CA PRO A 379 -21.57 -13.01 -4.16
C PRO A 379 -22.96 -13.38 -3.64
N LYS A 380 -23.01 -14.24 -2.62
CA LYS A 380 -24.26 -14.66 -2.00
C LYS A 380 -24.94 -13.45 -1.36
N SER A 381 -26.23 -13.30 -1.60
CA SER A 381 -27.06 -12.28 -0.95
C SER A 381 -27.09 -12.51 0.57
N GLN A 382 -27.37 -11.45 1.34
CA GLN A 382 -27.49 -11.58 2.80
C GLN A 382 -28.57 -12.60 3.23
N ALA A 383 -29.63 -12.73 2.42
CA ALA A 383 -30.66 -13.75 2.62
C ALA A 383 -30.13 -15.16 2.40
N GLU A 384 -29.37 -15.40 1.32
CA GLU A 384 -28.73 -16.70 1.05
C GLU A 384 -27.69 -17.05 2.12
N LYS A 385 -26.90 -16.07 2.58
CA LYS A 385 -25.97 -16.25 3.71
C LYS A 385 -26.73 -16.64 4.98
N ALA A 386 -27.85 -15.98 5.28
CA ALA A 386 -28.70 -16.34 6.42
C ALA A 386 -29.26 -17.76 6.32
N MET A 387 -29.65 -18.20 5.12
CA MET A 387 -30.16 -19.55 4.88
C MET A 387 -29.13 -20.66 5.06
N GLU A 388 -27.83 -20.37 4.97
CA GLU A 388 -26.77 -21.37 5.14
C GLU A 388 -26.20 -21.41 6.56
N LEU A 389 -26.41 -20.38 7.37
CA LEU A 389 -25.92 -20.35 8.75
C LEU A 389 -26.52 -21.50 9.57
N PRO A 390 -25.72 -22.25 10.35
CA PRO A 390 -26.24 -23.16 11.37
C PRO A 390 -27.15 -22.41 12.35
N MET A 391 -28.17 -23.08 12.90
CA MET A 391 -29.15 -22.44 13.80
C MET A 391 -28.49 -21.69 14.97
N ARG A 392 -27.40 -22.24 15.50
CA ARG A 392 -26.60 -21.63 16.56
C ARG A 392 -25.97 -20.30 16.12
N GLU A 393 -25.28 -20.28 14.98
CA GLU A 393 -24.64 -19.05 14.47
C GLU A 393 -25.68 -18.00 14.05
N LEU A 394 -26.84 -18.43 13.57
CA LEU A 394 -27.96 -17.54 13.27
C LEU A 394 -28.51 -16.86 14.53
N MET A 395 -28.61 -17.59 15.65
CA MET A 395 -28.98 -17.03 16.96
C MET A 395 -27.92 -16.08 17.52
N GLU A 396 -26.64 -16.46 17.45
CA GLU A 396 -25.52 -15.61 17.86
C GLU A 396 -25.50 -14.30 17.05
N LYS A 397 -25.72 -14.37 15.73
CA LYS A 397 -25.86 -13.19 14.85
C LYS A 397 -27.09 -12.34 15.19
N LEU A 398 -28.22 -12.94 15.54
CA LEU A 398 -29.44 -12.22 15.96
C LEU A 398 -29.26 -11.41 17.26
N GLU A 399 -28.43 -11.93 18.17
CA GLU A 399 -28.09 -11.28 19.43
C GLU A 399 -27.01 -10.20 19.24
N SER A 400 -26.03 -10.43 18.36
CA SER A 400 -24.91 -9.50 18.15
C SER A 400 -25.17 -8.41 17.10
N CYS A 401 -26.09 -8.62 16.16
CA CYS A 401 -26.31 -7.71 15.03
C CYS A 401 -27.07 -6.45 15.48
N ARG A 402 -26.43 -5.29 15.28
CA ARG A 402 -26.97 -3.97 15.66
C ARG A 402 -27.77 -3.31 14.54
N GLU A 403 -27.58 -3.72 13.30
CA GLU A 403 -28.31 -3.17 12.16
C GLU A 403 -29.71 -3.77 12.03
N VAL A 404 -30.72 -2.90 12.00
CA VAL A 404 -32.14 -3.28 12.00
C VAL A 404 -32.52 -4.11 10.77
N PHE A 405 -31.96 -3.79 9.60
CA PHE A 405 -32.27 -4.47 8.35
C PHE A 405 -31.70 -5.89 8.31
N GLU A 406 -30.42 -6.06 8.66
CA GLU A 406 -29.78 -7.37 8.76
C GLU A 406 -30.43 -8.24 9.85
N ARG A 407 -30.75 -7.65 11.01
CA ARG A 407 -31.43 -8.37 12.09
C ARG A 407 -32.79 -8.89 11.67
N LYS A 408 -33.54 -8.13 10.88
CA LYS A 408 -34.84 -8.57 10.32
C LYS A 408 -34.69 -9.74 9.35
N LEU A 409 -33.62 -9.76 8.54
CA LEU A 409 -33.29 -10.87 7.65
C LEU A 409 -32.99 -12.16 8.43
N PHE A 410 -32.13 -12.11 9.43
CA PHE A 410 -31.83 -13.28 10.27
C PHE A 410 -33.06 -13.75 11.07
N PHE A 411 -33.88 -12.81 11.54
CA PHE A 411 -35.10 -13.13 12.29
C PHE A 411 -36.14 -13.83 11.42
N ASN A 412 -36.32 -13.36 10.18
CA ASN A 412 -37.23 -13.99 9.23
C ASN A 412 -36.79 -15.43 8.89
N GLU A 413 -35.48 -15.68 8.75
CA GLU A 413 -34.96 -17.03 8.52
C GLU A 413 -35.10 -17.92 9.75
N PHE A 414 -34.88 -17.38 10.96
CA PHE A 414 -35.12 -18.09 12.22
C PHE A 414 -36.57 -18.55 12.35
N LEU A 415 -37.53 -17.65 12.10
CA LEU A 415 -38.96 -17.95 12.11
C LEU A 415 -39.33 -18.99 11.05
N ARG A 416 -38.76 -18.89 9.83
CA ARG A 416 -38.99 -19.86 8.76
C ARG A 416 -38.59 -21.27 9.17
N ARG A 417 -37.42 -21.43 9.80
CA ARG A 417 -36.93 -22.74 10.27
C ARG A 417 -37.72 -23.24 11.48
N GLY A 418 -38.10 -22.36 12.41
CA GLY A 418 -38.98 -22.72 13.53
C GLY A 418 -40.36 -23.22 13.08
N ALA A 419 -40.91 -22.62 12.03
CA ALA A 419 -42.18 -23.06 11.44
C ALA A 419 -42.07 -24.44 10.75
N GLN A 420 -40.91 -24.81 10.21
CA GLN A 420 -40.67 -26.12 9.59
C GLN A 420 -40.47 -27.26 10.59
N VAL A 421 -40.02 -26.96 11.82
CA VAL A 421 -39.88 -27.97 12.91
C VAL A 421 -41.21 -28.21 13.64
N SER A 422 -42.20 -27.34 13.42
CA SER A 422 -43.53 -27.42 14.05
C SER A 422 -44.58 -28.16 13.20
N GLN A 423 -44.17 -28.72 12.07
CA GLN A 423 -44.92 -29.68 11.24
C GLN A 423 -44.26 -31.05 11.38
#